data_AF-A0ABF7QU46-F1
#
_entry.id   AF-A0ABF7QU46-F1
#
_cell.length_a   1.000
_cell.length_b   1.000
_cell.length_c   1.000
_cell.angle_alpha   90.00
_cell.angle_beta   90.00
_cell.angle_gamma   90.00
#
_symmetry.space_group_name_H-M   'P 1'
#
loop_
_entity.id
_entity.type
_entity.pdbx_description
1 polymer ?
#
loop_
_entity_poly.entity_id
_entity_poly.type
_entity_poly.pdbx_seq_one_letter_code
_entity_poly.pdbx_strand_id
1 'polypeptide(L)'
;MLNVPVTVRLSTIAPAHSIHVASAAISGTTYEAHHKTKSPIPMLARKLADAGLETSTLMQVYRGSTPVLRQPLALSYWIGIDVIDDDRRPAHVAKFKPFDANAFKAA
;
A
#
# COMPACT_ATOMS: atom_id res chain seq x y z
N MET A 1 -21.76 5.75 -13.31
CA MET A 1 -20.60 4.85 -13.52
C MET A 1 -20.50 3.93 -12.32
N LEU A 2 -20.52 2.61 -12.53
CA LEU A 2 -20.22 1.66 -11.45
C LEU A 2 -18.77 1.93 -11.01
N ASN A 3 -18.58 2.30 -9.74
CA ASN A 3 -17.26 2.59 -9.17
C ASN A 3 -16.51 1.26 -9.00
N VAL A 4 -15.96 0.72 -10.09
CA VAL A 4 -15.22 -0.55 -10.08
C VAL A 4 -13.97 -0.33 -9.23
N PRO A 5 -13.76 -1.10 -8.14
CA PRO A 5 -12.58 -0.93 -7.31
C PRO A 5 -11.29 -1.18 -8.09
N VAL A 6 -10.26 -0.40 -7.77
CA VAL A 6 -8.90 -0.70 -8.19
C VAL A 6 -8.49 -2.05 -7.60
N THR A 7 -8.10 -2.96 -8.47
CA THR A 7 -7.59 -4.27 -8.07
C THR A 7 -6.11 -4.16 -7.73
N VAL A 8 -5.76 -4.48 -6.49
CA VAL A 8 -4.38 -4.60 -6.03
C VAL A 8 -4.02 -6.07 -5.85
N ARG A 9 -2.89 -6.48 -6.40
CA ARG A 9 -2.37 -7.85 -6.26
C ARG A 9 -1.16 -7.87 -5.35
N LEU A 10 -1.15 -8.81 -4.41
CA LEU A 10 -0.01 -9.10 -3.57
C LEU A 10 0.81 -10.27 -4.15
N SER A 11 2.11 -10.04 -4.27
CA SER A 11 3.10 -11.04 -4.67
C SER A 11 4.34 -10.94 -3.79
N THR A 12 5.34 -11.79 -4.04
CA THR A 12 6.62 -11.78 -3.35
C THR A 12 7.77 -11.91 -4.35
N ILE A 13 8.84 -11.14 -4.16
CA ILE A 13 10.11 -11.32 -4.89
C ILE A 13 11.08 -12.04 -3.95
N ALA A 14 11.81 -13.03 -4.47
CA ALA A 14 12.76 -13.82 -3.71
C ALA A 14 14.19 -13.63 -4.24
N PRO A 15 15.07 -13.01 -3.44
CA PRO A 15 16.49 -13.37 -3.53
C PRO A 15 17.09 -13.89 -2.21
N ALA A 16 16.49 -13.60 -1.04
CA ALA A 16 16.96 -14.11 0.27
C ALA A 16 15.97 -13.87 1.43
N HIS A 17 15.12 -12.85 1.31
CA HIS A 17 14.03 -12.54 2.24
C HIS A 17 12.76 -12.36 1.41
N SER A 18 11.61 -12.89 1.87
CA SER A 18 10.33 -12.69 1.19
C SER A 18 9.95 -11.21 1.20
N ILE A 19 10.22 -10.49 0.11
CA ILE A 19 9.82 -9.07 -0.01
C ILE A 19 8.43 -9.04 -0.60
N HIS A 20 7.46 -8.55 0.18
CA HIS A 20 6.09 -8.36 -0.28
C HIS A 20 6.01 -7.21 -1.28
N VAL A 21 5.30 -7.45 -2.38
CA VAL A 21 5.02 -6.47 -3.43
C VAL A 21 3.52 -6.30 -3.56
N ALA A 22 3.07 -5.05 -3.65
CA ALA A 22 1.71 -4.69 -4.05
C ALA A 22 1.77 -4.05 -5.44
N SER A 23 0.93 -4.51 -6.37
CA SER A 23 0.83 -3.95 -7.71
C SER A 23 -0.61 -3.65 -8.13
N ALA A 24 -0.77 -2.61 -8.95
CA ALA A 24 -2.03 -2.25 -9.60
C ALA A 24 -1.77 -1.76 -11.03
N ALA A 25 -2.69 -2.04 -11.95
CA ALA A 25 -2.63 -1.51 -13.31
C ALA A 25 -3.80 -0.53 -13.51
N ILE A 26 -3.48 0.72 -13.83
CA ILE A 26 -4.45 1.80 -14.06
C ILE A 26 -4.21 2.34 -15.45
N SER A 27 -5.22 2.26 -16.33
CA SER A 27 -5.15 2.80 -17.70
C SER A 27 -3.91 2.36 -18.49
N GLY A 28 -3.44 1.12 -18.29
CA GLY A 28 -2.25 0.57 -18.94
C GLY A 28 -0.91 0.87 -18.25
N THR A 29 -0.90 1.69 -17.20
CA THR A 29 0.28 1.95 -16.37
C THR A 29 0.29 1.04 -15.15
N THR A 30 1.40 0.33 -14.94
CA THR A 30 1.61 -0.51 -13.75
C THR A 30 2.27 0.30 -12.64
N TYR A 31 1.68 0.27 -11.46
CA TYR A 31 2.21 0.84 -10.24
C TYR A 31 2.57 -0.27 -9.29
N GLU A 32 3.76 -0.19 -8.69
CA GLU A 32 4.23 -1.17 -7.72
C GLU A 32 4.83 -0.51 -6.50
N ALA A 33 4.65 -1.14 -5.34
CA ALA A 33 5.34 -0.80 -4.11
C ALA A 33 5.85 -2.08 -3.45
N HIS A 34 7.01 -1.96 -2.81
CA HIS A 34 7.62 -3.03 -2.03
C HIS A 34 8.34 -2.42 -0.83
N HIS A 35 8.41 -3.18 0.26
CA HIS A 35 9.18 -2.79 1.44
C HIS A 35 9.56 -4.03 2.25
N LYS A 36 10.65 -3.94 3.01
CA LYS A 36 11.17 -5.07 3.78
C LYS A 36 10.35 -5.36 5.05
N THR A 37 9.98 -4.30 5.77
CA THR A 37 9.35 -4.38 7.11
C THR A 37 7.96 -3.73 7.20
N LYS A 38 7.48 -3.15 6.11
CA LYS A 38 6.18 -2.48 6.06
C LYS A 38 5.36 -3.12 4.97
N SER A 39 4.05 -3.14 5.16
CA SER A 39 3.15 -3.56 4.10
C SER A 39 3.33 -2.65 2.87
N PRO A 40 3.41 -3.24 1.67
CA PRO A 40 3.47 -2.46 0.43
C PRO A 40 2.13 -1.80 0.07
N ILE A 41 1.00 -2.21 0.69
CA ILE A 41 -0.35 -1.72 0.32
C ILE A 41 -0.50 -0.22 0.59
N PRO A 42 -0.22 0.31 1.81
CA PRO A 42 -0.29 1.75 2.05
C PRO A 42 0.65 2.57 1.17
N MET A 43 1.83 2.02 0.84
CA MET A 43 2.80 2.66 -0.02
C MET A 43 2.30 2.77 -1.45
N LEU A 44 1.68 1.71 -1.98
CA LEU A 44 1.05 1.74 -3.30
C LEU A 44 -0.11 2.74 -3.32
N ALA A 45 -0.94 2.77 -2.27
CA ALA A 45 -2.05 3.72 -2.19
C ALA A 45 -1.57 5.18 -2.25
N ARG A 46 -0.47 5.51 -1.58
CA ARG A 46 0.17 6.84 -1.67
C ARG A 46 0.67 7.14 -3.09
N LYS A 47 1.38 6.19 -3.72
CA LYS A 47 1.82 6.35 -5.12
C LYS A 47 0.67 6.58 -6.09
N LEU A 48 -0.46 5.92 -5.88
CA LEU A 48 -1.66 6.10 -6.69
C LEU A 48 -2.30 7.48 -6.48
N ALA A 49 -2.37 7.97 -5.23
CA ALA A 49 -2.81 9.34 -4.97
C ALA A 49 -1.87 10.38 -5.61
N ASP A 50 -0.55 10.18 -5.48
CA ASP A 50 0.46 11.06 -6.09
C ASP A 50 0.36 11.06 -7.63
N ALA A 51 -0.12 9.95 -8.21
CA ALA A 51 -0.40 9.83 -9.64
C ALA A 51 -1.77 10.43 -10.06
N GLY A 52 -2.50 11.04 -9.14
CA GLY A 52 -3.77 11.75 -9.42
C GLY A 52 -5.02 10.90 -9.22
N LEU A 53 -4.93 9.73 -8.59
CA LEU A 53 -6.11 8.92 -8.28
C LEU A 53 -6.89 9.53 -7.09
N GLU A 54 -8.20 9.71 -7.26
CA GLU A 54 -9.07 10.28 -6.23
C GLU A 54 -9.01 9.47 -4.93
N THR A 55 -8.90 10.14 -3.78
CA THR A 55 -8.75 9.47 -2.48
C THR A 55 -10.01 8.72 -2.01
N SER A 56 -11.15 8.98 -2.66
CA SER A 56 -12.41 8.25 -2.50
C SER A 56 -12.48 6.97 -3.34
N THR A 57 -11.53 6.74 -4.25
CA THR A 57 -11.44 5.53 -5.07
C THR A 57 -11.32 4.30 -4.20
N LEU A 58 -12.13 3.29 -4.47
CA LEU A 58 -12.11 2.03 -3.72
C LEU A 58 -10.97 1.13 -4.21
N MET A 59 -10.27 0.50 -3.28
CA MET A 59 -9.23 -0.51 -3.53
C MET A 59 -9.66 -1.86 -2.97
N GLN A 60 -9.61 -2.89 -3.82
CA GLN A 60 -9.75 -4.29 -3.40
C GLN A 60 -8.40 -4.98 -3.51
N VAL A 61 -7.88 -5.45 -2.37
CA VAL A 61 -6.60 -6.14 -2.30
C VAL A 61 -6.81 -7.64 -2.35
N TYR A 62 -6.01 -8.33 -3.17
CA TYR A 62 -6.04 -9.77 -3.36
C TYR A 62 -4.67 -10.41 -3.10
N ARG A 63 -4.70 -11.58 -2.47
CA ARG A 63 -3.60 -12.54 -2.44
C ARG A 63 -4.01 -13.75 -3.29
N GLY A 64 -3.43 -13.87 -4.48
CA GLY A 64 -3.93 -14.81 -5.49
C GLY A 64 -5.36 -14.45 -5.90
N SER A 65 -6.31 -15.36 -5.70
CA SER A 65 -7.75 -15.14 -5.91
C SER A 65 -8.51 -14.71 -4.65
N THR A 66 -7.86 -14.71 -3.49
CA THR A 66 -8.53 -14.45 -2.20
C THR A 66 -8.45 -12.97 -1.85
N PRO A 67 -9.58 -12.29 -1.57
CA PRO A 67 -9.56 -10.92 -1.11
C PRO A 67 -8.99 -10.86 0.32
N VAL A 68 -8.08 -9.93 0.58
CA VAL A 68 -7.47 -9.75 1.91
C VAL A 68 -8.49 -9.24 2.92
N LEU A 69 -9.35 -8.31 2.49
CA LEU A 69 -10.50 -7.83 3.25
C LEU A 69 -11.78 -8.12 2.47
N ARG A 70 -12.86 -8.43 3.19
CA ARG A 70 -14.16 -8.77 2.57
C ARG A 70 -14.73 -7.63 1.74
N GLN A 71 -14.48 -6.39 2.16
CA GLN A 71 -14.97 -5.20 1.48
C GLN A 71 -13.80 -4.37 0.95
N PRO A 72 -13.96 -3.73 -0.22
CA PRO A 72 -12.98 -2.78 -0.70
C PRO A 72 -13.01 -1.54 0.18
N LEU A 73 -11.84 -0.95 0.41
CA LEU A 73 -11.69 0.27 1.23
C LEU A 73 -11.19 1.41 0.38
N ALA A 74 -11.57 2.64 0.75
CA ALA A 74 -11.14 3.83 0.06
C ALA A 74 -9.61 4.00 0.12
N LEU A 75 -9.04 4.59 -0.91
CA LEU A 75 -7.62 4.91 -1.03
C LEU A 75 -7.13 5.72 0.20
N SER A 76 -7.95 6.66 0.68
CA SER A 76 -7.72 7.45 1.90
C SER A 76 -7.48 6.62 3.16
N TYR A 77 -8.18 5.49 3.32
CA TYR A 77 -7.97 4.60 4.47
C TYR A 77 -6.54 4.04 4.45
N TRP A 78 -6.10 3.55 3.30
CA TRP A 78 -4.77 2.95 3.14
C TRP A 78 -3.65 3.98 3.26
N ILE A 79 -3.85 5.20 2.76
CA ILE A 79 -2.86 6.28 2.85
C ILE A 79 -2.55 6.66 4.30
N GLY A 80 -3.58 6.68 5.16
CA GLY A 80 -3.48 7.15 6.54
C GLY A 80 -2.76 6.21 7.50
N ILE A 81 -2.42 4.99 7.07
CA ILE A 81 -1.83 3.97 7.92
C ILE A 81 -0.49 3.46 7.38
N ASP A 82 0.27 2.82 8.25
CA ASP A 82 1.31 1.85 7.92
C ASP A 82 0.99 0.57 8.67
N VAL A 83 1.18 -0.57 8.02
CA VAL A 83 1.20 -1.89 8.69
C VAL A 83 2.65 -2.30 8.77
N ILE A 84 3.14 -2.49 9.99
CA ILE A 84 4.55 -2.75 10.28
C ILE A 84 4.67 -4.17 10.79
N ASP A 85 5.58 -4.93 10.20
CA ASP A 85 5.95 -6.27 10.60
C ASP A 85 7.47 -6.29 10.79
N ASP A 86 7.90 -6.40 12.04
CA ASP A 86 9.32 -6.41 12.41
C ASP A 86 9.62 -7.63 13.29
N ASP A 87 10.87 -8.09 13.27
CA ASP A 87 11.25 -9.32 14.00
C ASP A 87 11.12 -9.19 15.53
N ARG A 88 10.92 -7.98 16.06
CA ARG A 88 10.90 -7.69 17.49
C ARG A 88 9.49 -7.65 18.06
N ARG A 89 8.46 -7.47 17.22
CA ARG A 89 7.07 -7.25 17.64
C ARG A 89 6.09 -7.86 16.66
N PRO A 90 4.91 -8.31 17.13
CA PRO A 90 3.83 -8.70 16.24
C PRO A 90 3.45 -7.58 15.26
N ALA A 91 2.95 -7.99 14.09
CA ALA A 91 2.43 -7.07 13.10
C ALA A 91 1.39 -6.11 13.71
N HIS A 92 1.56 -4.81 13.48
CA HIS A 92 0.68 -3.78 14.04
C HIS A 92 0.42 -2.65 13.05
N VAL A 93 -0.66 -1.92 13.29
CA VAL A 93 -1.05 -0.76 12.48
C VAL A 93 -0.61 0.51 13.22
N ALA A 94 0.04 1.42 12.50
CA ALA A 94 0.42 2.74 12.98
C ALA A 94 -0.16 3.83 12.05
N LYS A 95 -0.39 5.04 12.58
CA LYS A 95 -0.74 6.19 11.75
C LYS A 95 0.46 6.58 10.89
N PHE A 96 0.25 6.75 9.58
CA PHE A 96 1.30 7.24 8.69
C PHE A 96 1.72 8.65 9.10
N LYS A 97 3.04 8.85 9.18
CA LYS A 97 3.65 10.17 9.36
C LYS A 97 4.70 10.33 8.26
N PRO A 98 4.55 11.31 7.36
CA PRO A 98 5.58 11.59 6.38
C PRO A 98 6.87 12.00 7.09
N PHE A 99 8.00 11.63 6.50
CA PHE A 99 9.29 12.09 6.99
C PHE A 99 9.42 13.59 6.72
N ASP A 100 9.57 14.39 7.78
CA ASP A 100 9.84 15.81 7.66
C ASP A 100 11.36 16.02 7.54
N ALA A 101 11.83 16.14 6.30
CA ALA A 101 13.24 16.39 6.01
C ALA A 101 13.73 17.75 6.50
N ASN A 102 12.83 18.71 6.75
CA ASN A 102 13.20 20.03 7.24
C ASN A 102 13.38 20.04 8.77
N ALA A 103 12.62 19.22 9.50
CA ALA A 103 12.80 19.03 10.94
C ALA A 103 14.21 18.53 11.32
N PHE A 104 14.88 17.79 10.43
CA PHE A 104 16.24 17.28 10.66
C PHE A 104 17.35 18.30 10.35
N LYS A 105 17.09 19.32 9.52
CA LYS A 105 18.09 20.34 9.15
C LYS A 105 18.26 21.43 10.22
N ALA A 106 17.37 21.51 11.19
CA ALA A 106 17.36 22.54 12.23
C ALA A 106 18.00 22.08 13.56
N ALA A 107 18.68 20.93 13.57
CA ALA A 107 19.33 20.34 14.74
C ALA A 107 20.86 20.42 14.65
#